data_AF-W2MB04-F1
#
_entry.id   AF-W2MB04-F1
#
_cell.length_a   1.000
_cell.length_b   1.000
_cell.length_c   1.000
_cell.angle_alpha   90.00
_cell.angle_beta   90.00
_cell.angle_gamma   90.00
#
_symmetry.space_group_name_H-M   'P 1'
#
loop_
_entity.id
_entity.type
_entity.pdbx_description
1 polymer ?
#
loop_
_entity_poly.entity_id
_entity_poly.type
_entity_poly.pdbx_seq_one_letter_code
_entity_poly.pdbx_strand_id
1 'polypeptide(L)'
;KRKNGAENGEEKTEEDQDFATAVLRAKRASAVAQRPSQYCQLLVELPPTSNSCERLFSKAKLVLSPQRASLLPVNFEMLMFLRANRSYWDVTTVQEVFQQM
;
A
#
# COMPACT_ATOMS: atom_id res chain seq x y z
N LYS A 1 -59.11 -1.41 30.73
CA LYS A 1 -58.90 -2.83 30.34
C LYS A 1 -57.88 -2.84 29.20
N ARG A 2 -56.59 -2.99 29.52
CA ARG A 2 -55.51 -3.12 28.52
C ARG A 2 -55.67 -4.47 27.84
N LYS A 3 -55.68 -4.53 26.51
CA LYS A 3 -55.65 -5.77 25.75
C LYS A 3 -54.36 -5.77 24.93
N ASN A 4 -53.39 -6.51 25.45
CA ASN A 4 -52.20 -6.94 24.73
C ASN A 4 -52.60 -8.03 23.73
N GLY A 5 -51.81 -8.16 22.66
CA GLY A 5 -51.85 -9.27 21.70
C GLY A 5 -51.48 -8.76 20.33
N ALA A 6 -50.54 -9.33 19.59
CA ALA A 6 -49.61 -10.42 19.81
C ALA A 6 -48.47 -10.17 18.82
N GLU A 7 -47.26 -10.60 19.16
CA GLU A 7 -46.18 -10.74 18.20
C GLU A 7 -46.65 -11.60 17.03
N ASN A 8 -46.38 -11.15 15.80
CA ASN A 8 -46.24 -12.07 14.69
C ASN A 8 -45.01 -11.60 13.92
N GLY A 9 -43.85 -12.14 14.32
CA GLY A 9 -42.65 -12.08 13.51
C GLY A 9 -42.91 -12.90 12.26
N GLU A 10 -43.13 -12.23 11.15
CA GLU A 10 -43.21 -12.87 9.84
C GLU A 10 -41.83 -13.48 9.53
N GLU A 11 -41.70 -14.78 9.77
CA GLU A 11 -40.64 -15.61 9.21
C GLU A 11 -40.75 -15.54 7.68
N LYS A 12 -39.89 -14.71 7.09
CA LYS A 12 -39.81 -14.55 5.65
C LYS A 12 -39.06 -15.74 5.06
N THR A 13 -39.80 -16.70 4.52
CA THR A 13 -39.28 -17.81 3.70
C THR A 13 -38.39 -17.25 2.58
N GLU A 14 -37.33 -17.98 2.23
CA GLU A 14 -36.30 -17.55 1.24
C GLU A 14 -36.86 -17.20 -0.16
N GLU A 15 -38.13 -17.48 -0.42
CA GLU A 15 -38.84 -17.29 -1.69
C GLU A 15 -39.33 -15.83 -1.91
N ASP A 16 -39.35 -14.98 -0.88
CA ASP A 16 -39.70 -13.55 -0.99
C ASP A 16 -38.48 -12.62 -1.05
N GLN A 17 -37.42 -13.05 -1.76
CA GLN A 17 -36.30 -12.17 -2.05
C GLN A 17 -36.67 -11.22 -3.18
N ASP A 18 -36.84 -9.93 -2.83
CA ASP A 18 -37.01 -8.85 -3.79
C ASP A 18 -35.92 -8.90 -4.87
N PHE A 19 -36.31 -8.72 -6.14
CA PHE A 19 -35.45 -8.88 -7.31
C PHE A 19 -34.17 -8.05 -7.18
N ALA A 20 -34.27 -6.82 -6.65
CA ALA A 20 -33.11 -5.97 -6.42
C ALA A 20 -32.12 -6.62 -5.43
N THR A 21 -32.62 -7.26 -4.38
CA THR A 21 -31.81 -7.97 -3.38
C THR A 21 -31.12 -9.20 -3.98
N ALA A 22 -31.82 -9.97 -4.80
CA ALA A 22 -31.26 -11.11 -5.51
C ALA A 22 -30.14 -10.69 -6.47
N VAL A 23 -30.37 -9.64 -7.28
CA VAL A 23 -29.36 -9.09 -8.21
C VAL A 23 -28.14 -8.54 -7.48
N LEU A 24 -28.33 -7.82 -6.37
CA LEU A 24 -27.23 -7.28 -5.56
C LEU A 24 -26.40 -8.40 -4.91
N ARG A 25 -27.05 -9.46 -4.41
CA ARG A 25 -26.35 -10.63 -3.83
C ARG A 25 -25.58 -11.40 -4.90
N ALA A 26 -26.15 -11.63 -6.08
CA ALA A 26 -25.47 -12.27 -7.20
C ALA A 26 -24.22 -11.47 -7.63
N LYS A 27 -24.33 -10.14 -7.75
CA LYS A 27 -23.18 -9.27 -8.07
C LYS A 27 -22.12 -9.29 -6.97
N ARG A 28 -22.52 -9.34 -5.70
CA ARG A 28 -21.59 -9.42 -4.55
C ARG A 28 -20.87 -10.77 -4.50
N ALA A 29 -21.55 -11.87 -4.76
CA ALA A 29 -20.94 -13.19 -4.88
C ALA A 29 -19.92 -13.24 -6.04
N SER A 30 -20.26 -12.65 -7.18
CA SER A 30 -19.33 -12.53 -8.32
C SER A 30 -18.16 -11.58 -8.05
N ALA A 31 -18.34 -10.53 -7.24
CA ALA A 31 -17.28 -9.62 -6.83
C ALA A 31 -16.31 -10.28 -5.83
N VAL A 32 -16.82 -11.09 -4.91
CA VAL A 32 -16.02 -11.89 -3.96
C VAL A 32 -15.25 -13.01 -4.68
N ALA A 33 -15.80 -13.53 -5.78
CA ALA A 33 -15.16 -14.51 -6.65
C ALA A 33 -14.27 -13.90 -7.75
N GLN A 34 -14.03 -12.58 -7.75
CA GLN A 34 -13.11 -11.96 -8.70
C GLN A 34 -11.71 -12.55 -8.48
N ARG A 35 -11.29 -13.41 -9.41
CA ARG A 35 -9.87 -13.71 -9.65
C ARG A 35 -9.13 -12.37 -9.63
N PRO A 36 -7.97 -12.27 -8.95
CA PRO A 36 -7.17 -11.06 -9.02
C PRO A 36 -7.04 -10.69 -10.49
N SER A 37 -7.46 -9.48 -10.84
CA SER A 37 -7.37 -9.03 -12.22
C SER A 37 -5.91 -9.19 -12.67
N GLN A 38 -5.67 -9.47 -13.95
CA GLN A 38 -4.30 -9.55 -14.48
C GLN A 38 -3.49 -8.28 -14.12
N TYR A 39 -4.19 -7.16 -13.92
CA TYR A 39 -3.66 -5.92 -13.39
C TYR A 39 -3.05 -6.03 -11.98
N CYS A 40 -3.61 -6.84 -11.07
CA CYS A 40 -3.02 -7.07 -9.75
C CYS A 40 -1.62 -7.70 -9.83
N GLN A 41 -1.34 -8.55 -10.82
CA GLN A 41 0.00 -9.09 -11.05
C GLN A 41 0.95 -7.99 -11.56
N LEU A 42 0.47 -7.09 -12.42
CA LEU A 42 1.23 -5.94 -12.89
C LEU A 42 1.61 -4.96 -11.76
N LEU A 43 0.80 -4.84 -10.70
CA LEU A 43 1.12 -3.99 -9.56
C LEU A 43 2.32 -4.47 -8.72
N VAL A 44 2.68 -5.76 -8.83
CA VAL A 44 3.91 -6.29 -8.22
C VAL A 44 5.14 -5.79 -8.99
N GLU A 45 5.04 -5.75 -10.32
CA GLU A 45 6.10 -5.28 -11.23
C GLU A 45 6.17 -3.74 -11.31
N LEU A 46 5.02 -3.08 -11.18
CA LEU A 46 4.84 -1.62 -11.21
C LEU A 46 4.28 -1.16 -9.85
N PRO A 47 5.07 -1.21 -8.77
CA PRO A 47 4.64 -0.65 -7.50
C PRO A 47 4.27 0.82 -7.73
N PRO A 48 3.27 1.38 -7.02
CA PRO A 48 2.84 2.76 -7.19
C PRO A 48 4.04 3.70 -7.01
N THR A 49 4.60 4.13 -8.15
CA THR A 49 5.96 4.67 -8.25
C THR A 49 6.09 6.00 -7.52
N SER A 50 5.00 6.77 -7.45
CA SER A 50 4.92 8.06 -6.75
C SER A 50 5.39 7.94 -5.30
N ASN A 51 4.92 6.94 -4.56
CA ASN A 51 5.20 6.81 -3.14
C ASN A 51 6.69 6.50 -2.86
N SER A 52 7.37 5.82 -3.79
CA SER A 52 8.81 5.56 -3.68
C SER A 52 9.62 6.84 -3.87
N CYS A 53 9.27 7.67 -4.86
CA CYS A 53 9.89 8.98 -5.07
C CYS A 53 9.61 9.92 -3.90
N GLU A 54 8.36 9.99 -3.44
CA GLU A 54 7.96 10.81 -2.29
C GLU A 54 8.71 10.43 -1.01
N ARG A 55 8.85 9.12 -0.73
CA ARG A 55 9.67 8.64 0.41
C ARG A 55 11.15 9.00 0.24
N LEU A 56 11.68 8.91 -0.98
CA LEU A 56 13.06 9.29 -1.27
C LEU A 56 13.29 10.78 -0.98
N PHE A 57 12.43 11.66 -1.50
CA PHE A 57 12.53 13.11 -1.27
C PHE A 57 12.22 13.51 0.18
N SER A 58 11.36 12.79 0.87
CA SER A 58 11.15 12.97 2.31
C SER A 58 12.42 12.67 3.11
N LYS A 59 13.16 11.61 2.74
CA LYS A 59 14.47 11.32 3.33
C LYS A 59 15.52 12.36 2.96
N ALA A 60 15.52 12.85 1.71
CA ALA A 60 16.42 13.89 1.26
C ALA A 60 16.33 15.16 2.12
N LYS A 61 15.11 15.55 2.50
CA LYS A 61 14.89 16.69 3.41
C LYS A 61 15.63 16.54 4.75
N LEU A 62 15.75 15.33 5.27
CA LEU A 62 16.51 15.07 6.51
C LEU A 62 18.02 15.11 6.30
N VAL A 63 18.49 14.80 5.09
CA VAL A 63 19.92 14.82 4.72
C VAL A 63 20.41 16.24 4.42
N LEU A 64 19.54 17.09 3.85
CA LEU A 64 19.79 18.51 3.58
C LEU A 64 19.35 19.38 4.77
N SER A 65 20.13 19.33 5.85
CA SER A 65 19.95 20.23 6.98
C SER A 65 20.72 21.55 6.78
N PRO A 66 20.35 22.64 7.48
CA PRO A 66 21.10 23.91 7.43
C PRO A 66 22.58 23.75 7.80
N GLN A 67 22.90 22.81 8.69
CA GLN A 67 24.27 22.47 9.10
C GLN A 67 25.09 21.86 7.96
N ARG A 68 24.42 21.34 6.93
CA ARG A 68 25.02 20.72 5.74
C ARG A 68 24.84 21.59 4.50
N ALA A 69 24.64 22.90 4.67
CA ALA A 69 24.51 23.84 3.55
C ALA A 69 25.72 23.88 2.61
N SER A 70 26.91 23.51 3.09
CA SER A 70 28.14 23.39 2.28
C SER A 70 28.31 22.03 1.59
N LEU A 71 27.32 21.14 1.69
CA LEU A 71 27.39 19.82 1.07
C LEU A 71 27.33 19.95 -0.46
N LEU A 72 28.37 19.45 -1.13
CA LEU A 72 28.40 19.40 -2.59
C LEU A 72 27.27 18.50 -3.13
N PRO A 73 26.63 18.85 -4.26
CA PRO A 73 25.57 18.04 -4.87
C PRO A 73 25.98 16.58 -5.09
N VAL A 74 27.20 16.33 -5.57
CA VAL A 74 27.75 14.98 -5.77
C VAL A 74 27.77 14.15 -4.48
N ASN A 75 28.14 14.78 -3.36
CA ASN A 75 28.19 14.09 -2.06
C ASN A 75 26.78 13.83 -1.53
N PHE A 76 25.83 14.73 -1.81
CA PHE A 76 24.42 14.50 -1.49
C PHE A 76 23.86 13.31 -2.27
N GLU A 77 24.12 13.25 -3.58
CA GLU A 77 23.70 12.15 -4.45
C GLU A 77 24.27 10.81 -3.96
N MET A 78 25.57 10.75 -3.63
CA MET A 78 26.19 9.55 -3.05
C MET A 78 25.50 9.09 -1.77
N LEU A 79 25.21 10.01 -0.85
CA LEU A 79 24.54 9.68 0.41
C LEU A 79 23.12 9.17 0.19
N MET A 80 22.37 9.78 -0.73
CA MET A 80 21.03 9.33 -1.08
C MET A 80 21.05 7.97 -1.78
N PHE A 81 22.01 7.73 -2.67
CA PHE A 81 22.21 6.44 -3.33
C PHE A 81 22.45 5.32 -2.32
N LEU A 82 23.40 5.52 -1.40
CA LEU A 82 23.69 4.59 -0.32
C LEU A 82 22.45 4.39 0.56
N ARG A 83 21.77 5.47 0.97
CA ARG A 83 20.61 5.37 1.86
C ARG A 83 19.39 4.69 1.23
N ALA A 84 19.20 4.82 -0.08
CA ALA A 84 18.14 4.13 -0.82
C ALA A 84 18.42 2.63 -0.96
N ASN A 85 19.69 2.27 -1.16
CA ASN A 85 20.14 0.90 -1.43
C ASN A 85 20.68 0.19 -0.18
N ARG A 86 20.22 0.54 1.02
CA ARG A 86 20.79 0.06 2.30
C ARG A 86 20.79 -1.46 2.47
N SER A 87 19.94 -2.19 1.76
CA SER A 87 19.91 -3.66 1.76
C SER A 87 21.10 -4.29 1.04
N TYR A 88 21.77 -3.55 0.15
CA TYR A 88 22.84 -4.07 -0.71
C TYR A 88 24.25 -3.82 -0.17
N TRP A 89 24.39 -3.08 0.92
CA TRP A 89 25.69 -2.76 1.49
C TRP A 89 25.62 -2.64 3.01
N ASP A 90 26.76 -2.87 3.64
CA ASP A 90 26.99 -2.65 5.06
C ASP A 90 28.34 -1.94 5.28
N VAL A 91 28.71 -1.77 6.55
CA VAL A 91 29.97 -1.10 6.90
C VAL A 91 31.18 -1.89 6.39
N THR A 92 31.11 -3.22 6.35
CA THR A 92 32.21 -4.06 5.86
C THR A 92 32.44 -3.87 4.35
N THR A 93 31.38 -3.88 3.55
CA THR A 93 31.47 -3.64 2.10
C THR A 93 32.05 -2.25 1.77
N VAL A 94 31.70 -1.23 2.56
CA VAL A 94 32.24 0.13 2.37
C VAL A 94 33.72 0.20 2.76
N GLN A 95 34.11 -0.47 3.85
CA GLN A 95 35.49 -0.55 4.30
C GLN A 95 36.38 -1.23 3.24
N GLU A 96 35.90 -2.33 2.66
CA GLU A 96 36.63 -3.07 1.61
C GLU A 96 36.87 -2.22 0.38
N VAL A 97 35.85 -1.52 -0.12
CA VAL A 97 35.98 -0.61 -1.27
C VAL A 97 36.94 0.54 -0.96
N PHE A 98 36.88 1.09 0.25
CA PHE A 98 37.77 2.17 0.67
C PHE A 98 39.24 1.74 0.73
N GLN A 99 39.53 0.50 1.13
CA GLN A 99 40.91 -0.01 1.14
C GLN A 99 41.48 -0.29 -0.25
N GLN A 100 40.63 -0.37 -1.28
CA GLN A 100 41.05 -0.60 -2.66
C GLN A 100 41.30 0.68 -3.46
N MET A 101 40.88 1.85 -2.95
CA MET A 101 41.20 3.17 -3.52
C MET A 101 42.51 3.71 -2.96
#